data_AF-A0A4Q2YZB7-F1
#
_entry.id   AF-A0A4Q2YZB7-F1
#
_cell.length_a   1.000
_cell.length_b   1.000
_cell.length_c   1.000
_cell.angle_alpha   90.00
_cell.angle_beta   90.00
_cell.angle_gamma   90.00
#
_symmetry.space_group_name_H-M   'P 1'
#
loop_
_entity.id
_entity.type
_entity.pdbx_description
1 polymer ?
#
loop_
_entity_poly.entity_id
_entity_poly.type
_entity_poly.pdbx_seq_one_letter_code
_entity_poly.pdbx_strand_id
1 'polypeptide(L)'
;MEIYVNGPLQQQALFSHLIKVAARRASSMLAFPHEAARLRSPAEDGLTPIERLEHSPLAEDQLVATALRLAPSAARPRAIAGALQRHFTTPPGWLAVEAQRRAAWTDLAGRGLPLERAAHTAAGIEEQLNVDAENSSTLRAYADLYSDLWCDPRIAAPAPARREMLALVSVLHARCASLESMEDAP
;
A
#
# COMPACT_ATOMS: atom_id res chain seq x y z
N MET A 1 -11.28 2.26 18.20
CA MET A 1 -11.53 1.17 17.23
C MET A 1 -10.19 0.91 16.58
N GLU A 2 -9.52 -0.13 17.04
CA GLU A 2 -8.14 -0.47 16.65
C GLU A 2 -8.15 -0.99 15.21
N ILE A 3 -7.29 -0.44 14.37
CA ILE A 3 -7.11 -0.94 13.01
C ILE A 3 -6.25 -2.19 13.13
N TYR A 4 -6.64 -3.30 12.48
CA TYR A 4 -5.91 -4.56 12.54
C TYR A 4 -4.68 -4.49 11.62
N VAL A 5 -3.68 -3.76 12.08
CA VAL A 5 -2.29 -3.79 11.66
C VAL A 5 -1.53 -4.20 12.92
N ASN A 6 -0.94 -5.39 12.93
CA ASN A 6 -0.28 -5.97 14.10
C ASN A 6 1.12 -5.35 14.26
N GLY A 7 1.12 -4.05 14.56
CA GLY A 7 2.29 -3.19 14.41
C GLY A 7 2.60 -2.33 15.62
N PRO A 8 3.85 -1.87 15.77
CA PRO A 8 4.21 -0.78 16.67
C PRO A 8 3.33 0.45 16.47
N LEU A 9 3.20 1.31 17.50
CA LEU A 9 2.37 2.53 17.45
C LEU A 9 2.64 3.41 16.22
N GLN A 10 3.89 3.46 15.77
CA GLN A 10 4.29 4.22 14.58
C GLN A 10 3.69 3.65 13.28
N GLN A 11 3.67 2.33 13.11
CA GLN A 11 3.04 1.70 11.94
C GLN A 11 1.52 1.94 11.93
N GLN A 12 0.86 1.87 13.10
CA GLN A 12 -0.56 2.19 13.21
C GLN A 12 -0.87 3.67 12.92
N ALA A 13 -0.01 4.57 13.38
CA ALA A 13 -0.12 6.00 13.11
C ALA A 13 0.07 6.30 11.61
N LEU A 14 1.09 5.70 10.99
CA LEU A 14 1.33 5.77 9.55
C LEU A 14 0.09 5.28 8.78
N PHE A 15 -0.38 4.07 9.06
CA PHE A 15 -1.53 3.51 8.35
C PHE A 15 -2.80 4.35 8.53
N SER A 16 -3.05 4.85 9.74
CA SER A 16 -4.14 5.78 10.02
C SER A 16 -4.04 7.09 9.23
N HIS A 17 -2.82 7.61 9.06
CA HIS A 17 -2.55 8.79 8.24
C HIS A 17 -2.84 8.49 6.76
N LEU A 18 -2.33 7.38 6.24
CA LEU A 18 -2.54 6.97 4.85
C LEU A 18 -4.02 6.76 4.52
N ILE A 19 -4.81 6.18 5.43
CA ILE A 19 -6.27 6.07 5.27
C ILE A 19 -6.91 7.46 5.07
N LYS A 20 -6.52 8.47 5.85
CA LYS A 20 -7.07 9.83 5.73
C LYS A 20 -6.64 10.49 4.42
N VAL A 21 -5.40 10.28 3.98
CA VAL A 21 -4.89 10.77 2.69
C VAL A 21 -5.66 10.11 1.54
N ALA A 22 -5.77 8.78 1.53
CA ALA A 22 -6.50 8.02 0.53
C ALA A 22 -7.97 8.44 0.45
N ALA A 23 -8.62 8.62 1.59
CA ALA A 23 -10.01 9.07 1.65
C ALA A 23 -10.22 10.47 1.07
N ARG A 24 -9.28 11.41 1.31
CA ARG A 24 -9.33 12.74 0.69
C ARG A 24 -9.16 12.65 -0.82
N ARG A 25 -8.15 11.91 -1.29
CA ARG A 25 -7.88 11.72 -2.71
C ARG A 25 -9.07 11.05 -3.43
N ALA A 26 -9.60 9.96 -2.89
CA ALA A 26 -10.76 9.28 -3.44
C ALA A 26 -12.02 10.17 -3.45
N SER A 27 -12.25 10.96 -2.39
CA SER A 27 -13.37 11.91 -2.34
C SER A 27 -13.27 12.95 -3.46
N SER A 28 -12.08 13.52 -3.68
CA SER A 28 -11.83 14.46 -4.79
C SER A 28 -12.07 13.81 -6.15
N MET A 29 -11.60 12.57 -6.36
CA MET A 29 -11.79 11.85 -7.63
C MET A 29 -13.26 11.47 -7.90
N LEU A 30 -14.08 11.38 -6.86
CA LEU A 30 -15.51 11.07 -6.96
C LEU A 30 -16.40 12.32 -6.91
N ALA A 31 -15.80 13.52 -6.84
CA ALA A 31 -16.55 14.76 -6.58
C ALA A 31 -17.59 15.04 -7.67
N PHE A 32 -17.28 14.72 -8.93
CA PHE A 32 -18.19 14.90 -10.05
C PHE A 32 -18.68 13.57 -10.62
N PRO A 33 -19.98 13.42 -10.96
CA PRO A 33 -20.53 12.17 -11.48
C PRO A 33 -19.84 11.65 -12.76
N HIS A 34 -19.43 12.55 -13.65
CA HIS A 34 -18.76 12.17 -14.90
C HIS A 34 -17.33 11.65 -14.65
N GLU A 35 -16.61 12.21 -13.68
CA GLU A 35 -15.31 11.70 -13.26
C GLU A 35 -15.47 10.34 -12.58
N ALA A 36 -16.46 10.20 -11.69
CA ALA A 36 -16.77 8.93 -11.04
C ALA A 36 -17.13 7.82 -12.05
N ALA A 37 -17.83 8.16 -13.13
CA ALA A 37 -18.10 7.23 -14.24
C ALA A 37 -16.80 6.87 -14.97
N ARG A 38 -15.96 7.84 -15.31
CA ARG A 38 -14.66 7.62 -15.98
C ARG A 38 -13.73 6.70 -15.19
N LEU A 39 -13.74 6.76 -13.86
CA LEU A 39 -12.94 5.85 -13.02
C LEU A 39 -13.28 4.37 -13.21
N ARG A 40 -14.47 4.07 -13.73
CA ARG A 40 -14.99 2.70 -13.94
C ARG A 40 -15.03 2.32 -15.42
N SER A 41 -14.72 3.26 -16.31
CA SER A 41 -14.63 3.01 -17.74
C SER A 41 -13.21 2.59 -18.09
N PRO A 42 -13.02 1.47 -18.80
CA PRO A 42 -11.73 1.10 -19.35
C PRO A 42 -11.21 2.17 -20.31
N ALA A 43 -9.90 2.39 -20.30
CA ALA A 43 -9.23 3.16 -21.35
C ALA A 43 -8.85 2.24 -22.54
N GLU A 44 -8.08 2.77 -23.48
CA GLU A 44 -7.66 2.04 -24.70
C GLU A 44 -6.84 0.78 -24.40
N ASP A 45 -6.08 0.78 -23.31
CA ASP A 45 -5.30 -0.38 -22.82
C ASP A 45 -6.15 -1.41 -22.06
N GLY A 46 -7.46 -1.21 -21.99
CA GLY A 46 -8.39 -2.09 -21.30
C GLY A 46 -8.41 -1.95 -19.78
N LEU A 47 -7.59 -1.06 -19.19
CA LEU A 47 -7.55 -0.84 -17.75
C LEU A 47 -8.35 0.40 -17.34
N THR A 48 -9.14 0.24 -16.28
CA THR A 48 -9.76 1.36 -15.57
C THR A 48 -8.71 2.12 -14.75
N PRO A 49 -8.94 3.41 -14.43
CA PRO A 49 -8.09 4.14 -13.49
C PRO A 49 -7.96 3.46 -12.11
N ILE A 50 -9.01 2.77 -11.64
CA ILE A 50 -8.95 2.01 -10.37
C ILE A 50 -7.98 0.83 -10.51
N GLU A 51 -8.07 0.06 -11.59
CA GLU A 51 -7.15 -1.07 -11.83
C GLU A 51 -5.70 -0.60 -11.96
N ARG A 52 -5.44 0.56 -12.58
CA ARG A 52 -4.08 1.13 -12.61
C ARG A 52 -3.51 1.38 -11.22
N LEU A 53 -4.32 1.90 -10.30
CA LEU A 53 -3.91 2.05 -8.89
C LEU A 53 -3.68 0.68 -8.23
N GLU A 54 -4.52 -0.32 -8.54
CA GLU A 54 -4.35 -1.69 -8.04
C GLU A 54 -3.06 -2.34 -8.55
N HIS A 55 -2.55 -1.95 -9.72
CA HIS A 55 -1.27 -2.43 -10.24
C HIS A 55 -0.04 -1.70 -9.67
N SER A 56 -0.23 -0.58 -8.97
CA SER A 56 0.85 0.17 -8.32
C SER A 56 1.34 -0.57 -7.06
N PRO A 57 2.65 -0.72 -6.82
CA PRO A 57 3.17 -1.31 -5.58
C PRO A 57 3.06 -0.34 -4.38
N LEU A 58 2.63 0.90 -4.57
CA LEU A 58 2.56 1.91 -3.51
C LEU A 58 1.37 1.66 -2.57
N ALA A 59 1.63 1.64 -1.26
CA ALA A 59 0.59 1.45 -0.24
C ALA A 59 -0.51 2.53 -0.34
N GLU A 60 -0.10 3.76 -0.65
CA GLU A 60 -0.95 4.92 -0.90
C GLU A 60 -1.96 4.64 -2.03
N ASP A 61 -1.48 4.14 -3.16
CA ASP A 61 -2.33 3.86 -4.33
C ASP A 61 -3.25 2.68 -4.07
N GLN A 62 -2.77 1.63 -3.38
CA GLN A 62 -3.60 0.50 -2.96
C GLN A 62 -4.76 0.94 -2.04
N LEU A 63 -4.50 1.86 -1.11
CA LEU A 63 -5.52 2.41 -0.23
C LEU A 63 -6.51 3.30 -0.98
N VAL A 64 -6.06 4.07 -1.98
CA VAL A 64 -6.95 4.85 -2.84
C VAL A 64 -7.82 3.94 -3.69
N ALA A 65 -7.26 2.90 -4.31
CA ALA A 65 -8.02 1.91 -5.06
C ALA A 65 -9.10 1.28 -4.19
N THR A 66 -8.72 0.82 -2.99
CA THR A 66 -9.65 0.25 -2.01
C THR A 66 -10.75 1.24 -1.62
N ALA A 67 -10.40 2.51 -1.40
CA ALA A 67 -11.37 3.57 -1.12
C ALA A 67 -12.38 3.76 -2.26
N LEU A 68 -11.93 3.76 -3.52
CA LEU A 68 -12.78 3.92 -4.70
C LEU A 68 -13.69 2.71 -4.93
N ARG A 69 -13.26 1.50 -4.55
CA ARG A 69 -14.08 0.29 -4.57
C ARG A 69 -15.16 0.32 -3.48
N LEU A 70 -14.84 0.83 -2.29
CA LEU A 70 -15.78 0.96 -1.17
C LEU A 70 -16.76 2.13 -1.34
N ALA A 71 -16.42 3.14 -2.14
CA ALA A 71 -17.25 4.32 -2.39
C ALA A 71 -17.70 4.37 -3.87
N PRO A 72 -18.91 3.86 -4.20
CA PRO A 72 -19.38 3.78 -5.58
C PRO A 72 -19.69 5.15 -6.20
N SER A 73 -19.88 6.19 -5.38
CA SER A 73 -20.30 7.52 -5.80
C SER A 73 -19.71 8.60 -4.89
N ALA A 74 -20.00 9.87 -5.21
CA ALA A 74 -19.56 11.02 -4.44
C ALA A 74 -19.82 10.83 -2.93
N ALA A 75 -18.75 10.88 -2.15
CA ALA A 75 -18.81 10.73 -0.71
C ALA A 75 -17.82 11.67 -0.03
N ARG A 76 -18.19 12.16 1.15
CA ARG A 76 -17.31 13.04 1.96
C ARG A 76 -16.07 12.26 2.44
N PRO A 77 -14.89 12.88 2.57
CA PRO A 77 -13.67 12.18 3.00
C PRO A 77 -13.84 11.41 4.32
N ARG A 78 -14.57 11.98 5.29
CA ARG A 78 -14.84 11.33 6.59
C ARG A 78 -15.62 10.01 6.44
N ALA A 79 -16.57 9.95 5.51
CA ALA A 79 -17.36 8.74 5.28
C ALA A 79 -16.50 7.63 4.64
N ILE A 80 -15.66 8.00 3.66
CA ILE A 80 -14.71 7.08 3.02
C ILE A 80 -13.66 6.58 4.01
N ALA A 81 -13.08 7.47 4.82
CA ALA A 81 -12.12 7.08 5.86
C ALA A 81 -12.74 6.11 6.87
N GLY A 82 -13.99 6.34 7.29
CA GLY A 82 -14.71 5.43 8.18
C GLY A 82 -14.99 4.07 7.53
N ALA A 83 -15.26 4.03 6.22
CA ALA A 83 -15.43 2.79 5.48
C ALA A 83 -14.11 1.99 5.39
N LEU A 84 -13.00 2.66 5.06
CA LEU A 84 -11.67 2.07 5.07
C LEU A 84 -11.31 1.53 6.46
N GLN A 85 -11.50 2.33 7.52
CA GLN A 85 -11.22 1.89 8.88
C GLN A 85 -11.99 0.61 9.22
N ARG A 86 -13.31 0.56 8.96
CA ARG A 86 -14.11 -0.65 9.20
C ARG A 86 -13.63 -1.85 8.38
N HIS A 87 -13.29 -1.62 7.11
CA HIS A 87 -12.75 -2.65 6.21
C HIS A 87 -11.47 -3.27 6.78
N PHE A 88 -10.55 -2.44 7.28
CA PHE A 88 -9.28 -2.88 7.86
C PHE A 88 -9.35 -3.27 9.34
N THR A 89 -10.47 -3.03 10.04
CA THR A 89 -10.69 -3.50 11.42
C THR A 89 -11.03 -4.99 11.45
N THR A 90 -11.68 -5.51 10.39
CA THR A 90 -12.01 -6.94 10.31
C THR A 90 -10.77 -7.70 9.83
N PRO A 91 -10.22 -8.66 10.61
CA PRO A 91 -9.06 -9.42 10.19
C PRO A 91 -9.39 -10.27 8.96
N PRO A 92 -8.49 -10.36 7.97
CA PRO A 92 -8.72 -11.20 6.80
C PRO A 92 -8.70 -12.68 7.20
N GLY A 93 -9.53 -13.49 6.54
CA GLY A 93 -9.50 -14.94 6.74
C GLY A 93 -8.16 -15.54 6.34
N TRP A 94 -7.58 -16.40 7.19
CA TRP A 94 -6.28 -17.04 6.98
C TRP A 94 -6.13 -17.67 5.59
N LEU A 95 -7.15 -18.37 5.10
CA LEU A 95 -7.11 -19.03 3.80
C LEU A 95 -6.93 -18.05 2.64
N ALA A 96 -7.56 -16.86 2.73
CA ALA A 96 -7.43 -15.83 1.70
C ALA A 96 -6.02 -15.22 1.72
N VAL A 97 -5.45 -14.99 2.90
CA VAL A 97 -4.05 -14.53 3.05
C VAL A 97 -3.10 -15.53 2.43
N GLU A 98 -3.23 -16.82 2.76
CA GLU A 98 -2.37 -17.87 2.23
C GLU A 98 -2.50 -18.05 0.71
N ALA A 99 -3.70 -17.87 0.15
CA ALA A 99 -3.91 -17.84 -1.29
C ALA A 99 -3.12 -16.69 -1.96
N GLN A 100 -3.12 -15.48 -1.38
CA GLN A 100 -2.33 -14.37 -1.89
C GLN A 100 -0.83 -14.62 -1.78
N ARG A 101 -0.37 -15.23 -0.67
CA ARG A 101 1.02 -15.65 -0.52
C ARG A 101 1.42 -16.59 -1.64
N ARG A 102 0.68 -17.68 -1.87
CA ARG A 102 1.01 -18.63 -2.94
C ARG A 102 1.00 -17.99 -4.32
N ALA A 103 0.01 -17.14 -4.60
CA ALA A 103 -0.08 -16.43 -5.88
C ALA A 103 1.17 -15.56 -6.14
N ALA A 104 1.63 -14.80 -5.13
CA ALA A 104 2.84 -14.00 -5.27
C ALA A 104 4.10 -14.86 -5.46
N TRP A 105 4.15 -16.06 -4.89
CA TRP A 105 5.33 -16.94 -4.93
C TRP A 105 5.38 -17.88 -6.15
N THR A 106 4.28 -18.05 -6.90
CA THR A 106 4.14 -19.06 -7.96
C THR A 106 5.24 -18.98 -9.04
N ASP A 107 5.73 -17.77 -9.37
CA ASP A 107 6.80 -17.57 -10.38
C ASP A 107 8.17 -17.23 -9.77
N LEU A 108 8.39 -17.51 -8.47
CA LEU A 108 9.65 -17.14 -7.83
C LEU A 108 10.85 -17.92 -8.39
N ALA A 109 10.69 -19.23 -8.61
CA ALA A 109 11.77 -20.09 -9.10
C ALA A 109 12.27 -19.73 -10.51
N GLY A 110 11.43 -19.10 -11.34
CA GLY A 110 11.79 -18.71 -12.70
C GLY A 110 12.33 -17.28 -12.80
N ARG A 111 11.67 -16.31 -12.17
CA ARG A 111 11.96 -14.87 -12.38
C ARG A 111 12.57 -14.16 -11.17
N GLY A 112 12.62 -14.80 -10.00
CA GLY A 112 13.03 -14.15 -8.76
C GLY A 112 12.11 -13.00 -8.34
N LEU A 113 12.49 -12.29 -7.27
CA LEU A 113 11.81 -11.07 -6.86
C LEU A 113 12.33 -9.87 -7.69
N PRO A 114 11.47 -8.91 -8.07
CA PRO A 114 11.87 -7.73 -8.84
C PRO A 114 12.59 -6.69 -7.96
N LEU A 115 13.75 -7.05 -7.41
CA LEU A 115 14.50 -6.24 -6.44
C LEU A 115 14.92 -4.88 -6.99
N GLU A 116 15.29 -4.78 -8.28
CA GLU A 116 15.68 -3.50 -8.89
C GLU A 116 14.52 -2.50 -8.96
N ARG A 117 13.32 -2.96 -9.34
CA ARG A 117 12.12 -2.10 -9.36
C ARG A 117 11.73 -1.68 -7.95
N ALA A 118 11.75 -2.63 -7.01
CA ALA A 118 11.52 -2.33 -5.60
C ALA A 118 12.56 -1.33 -5.05
N ALA A 119 13.82 -1.42 -5.45
CA ALA A 119 14.86 -0.47 -5.05
C ALA A 119 14.58 0.95 -5.55
N HIS A 120 14.09 1.09 -6.78
CA HIS A 120 13.69 2.38 -7.33
C HIS A 120 12.46 2.95 -6.61
N THR A 121 11.44 2.11 -6.38
CA THR A 121 10.24 2.50 -5.63
C THR A 121 10.59 2.90 -4.19
N ALA A 122 11.47 2.17 -3.51
CA ALA A 122 11.96 2.51 -2.17
C ALA A 122 12.69 3.86 -2.13
N ALA A 123 13.53 4.16 -3.13
CA ALA A 123 14.18 5.47 -3.24
C ALA A 123 13.17 6.61 -3.38
N GLY A 124 12.09 6.40 -4.15
CA GLY A 124 11.00 7.38 -4.25
C GLY A 124 10.26 7.60 -2.92
N ILE A 125 10.07 6.55 -2.12
CA ILE A 125 9.51 6.68 -0.77
C ILE A 125 10.45 7.51 0.12
N GLU A 126 11.74 7.24 0.08
CA GLU A 126 12.73 7.98 0.87
C GLU A 126 12.80 9.46 0.49
N GLU A 127 12.78 9.76 -0.80
CA GLU A 127 12.78 11.14 -1.29
C GLU A 127 11.54 11.91 -0.81
N GLN A 128 10.36 11.27 -0.86
CA GLN A 128 9.12 11.86 -0.35
C GLN A 128 9.14 12.09 1.16
N LEU A 129 9.78 11.19 1.90
CA LEU A 129 9.95 11.29 3.34
C LEU A 129 11.05 12.28 3.74
N ASN A 130 11.90 12.70 2.79
CA ASN A 130 13.12 13.45 3.05
C ASN A 130 13.96 12.78 4.16
N VAL A 131 14.24 11.48 3.98
CA VAL A 131 14.84 10.65 5.03
C VAL A 131 16.20 11.18 5.49
N ASP A 132 16.25 11.50 6.78
CA ASP A 132 17.43 11.73 7.61
C ASP A 132 17.36 10.81 8.86
N ALA A 133 18.33 10.92 9.77
CA ALA A 133 18.39 10.13 11.01
C ALA A 133 17.08 10.19 11.83
N GLU A 134 16.39 11.33 11.83
CA GLU A 134 15.12 11.51 12.54
C GLU A 134 13.96 10.74 11.89
N ASN A 135 14.03 10.50 10.57
CA ASN A 135 12.98 9.85 9.79
C ASN A 135 13.23 8.35 9.52
N SER A 136 14.31 7.78 10.06
CA SER A 136 14.61 6.34 10.02
C SER A 136 13.46 5.48 10.57
N SER A 137 12.81 5.95 11.65
CA SER A 137 11.65 5.30 12.26
C SER A 137 10.42 5.26 11.33
N THR A 138 10.23 6.29 10.50
CA THR A 138 9.16 6.32 9.50
C THR A 138 9.43 5.34 8.36
N LEU A 139 10.68 5.25 7.89
CA LEU A 139 11.07 4.26 6.87
C LEU A 139 10.86 2.82 7.35
N ARG A 140 11.19 2.55 8.63
CA ARG A 140 10.89 1.28 9.28
C ARG A 140 9.39 0.99 9.36
N ALA A 141 8.58 1.98 9.73
CA ALA A 141 7.12 1.84 9.74
C ALA A 141 6.57 1.50 8.34
N TYR A 142 7.18 2.01 7.26
CA TYR A 142 6.86 1.59 5.89
C TYR A 142 7.25 0.14 5.62
N ALA A 143 8.45 -0.31 6.02
CA ALA A 143 8.87 -1.70 5.87
C ALA A 143 7.90 -2.68 6.57
N ASP A 144 7.51 -2.36 7.80
CA ASP A 144 6.55 -3.14 8.58
C ASP A 144 5.16 -3.12 7.93
N LEU A 145 4.72 -1.95 7.45
CA LEU A 145 3.46 -1.83 6.72
C LEU A 145 3.44 -2.71 5.46
N TYR A 146 4.52 -2.71 4.68
CA TYR A 146 4.63 -3.55 3.50
C TYR A 146 4.60 -5.04 3.86
N SER A 147 5.21 -5.43 4.99
CA SER A 147 5.21 -6.81 5.49
C SER A 147 3.80 -7.35 5.75
N ASP A 148 2.89 -6.48 6.20
CA ASP A 148 1.47 -6.82 6.39
C ASP A 148 0.68 -6.76 5.08
N LEU A 149 0.87 -5.71 4.27
CA LEU A 149 0.00 -5.43 3.13
C LEU A 149 0.21 -6.35 1.93
N TRP A 150 1.43 -6.80 1.64
CA TRP A 150 1.71 -7.52 0.38
C TRP A 150 0.87 -8.80 0.22
N CYS A 151 0.49 -9.44 1.33
CA CYS A 151 -0.37 -10.63 1.36
C CYS A 151 -1.79 -10.35 1.87
N ASP A 152 -2.14 -9.09 2.14
CA ASP A 152 -3.49 -8.74 2.62
C ASP A 152 -4.51 -8.85 1.46
N PRO A 153 -5.53 -9.72 1.56
CA PRO A 153 -6.56 -9.86 0.53
C PRO A 153 -7.53 -8.68 0.49
N ARG A 154 -7.50 -7.77 1.47
CA ARG A 154 -8.37 -6.59 1.54
C ARG A 154 -7.97 -5.49 0.56
N ILE A 155 -6.71 -5.49 0.10
CA ILE A 155 -6.27 -4.70 -1.06
C ILE A 155 -6.44 -5.53 -2.32
N ALA A 156 -6.81 -4.90 -3.43
CA ALA A 156 -7.06 -5.57 -4.70
C ALA A 156 -5.80 -5.74 -5.58
N ALA A 157 -4.60 -5.60 -4.98
CA ALA A 157 -3.33 -5.78 -5.67
C ALA A 157 -3.27 -7.13 -6.41
N PRO A 158 -2.97 -7.16 -7.72
CA PRO A 158 -2.73 -8.40 -8.45
C PRO A 158 -1.35 -8.97 -8.11
N ALA A 159 -1.11 -10.22 -8.49
CA ALA A 159 0.13 -10.93 -8.17
C ALA A 159 1.43 -10.18 -8.55
N PRO A 160 1.54 -9.51 -9.73
CA PRO A 160 2.73 -8.74 -10.06
C PRO A 160 3.02 -7.60 -9.07
N ALA A 161 1.99 -6.83 -8.69
CA ALA A 161 2.14 -5.74 -7.73
C ALA A 161 2.53 -6.29 -6.35
N ARG A 162 1.88 -7.36 -5.89
CA ARG A 162 2.22 -8.03 -4.62
C ARG A 162 3.64 -8.55 -4.57
N ARG A 163 4.19 -9.04 -5.68
CA ARG A 163 5.60 -9.46 -5.77
C ARG A 163 6.56 -8.31 -5.61
N GLU A 164 6.24 -7.15 -6.17
CA GLU A 164 7.04 -5.94 -5.96
C GLU A 164 6.89 -5.41 -4.54
N MET A 165 5.70 -5.42 -3.96
CA MET A 165 5.48 -5.12 -2.53
C MET A 165 6.29 -6.06 -1.61
N LEU A 166 6.34 -7.35 -1.93
CA LEU A 166 7.16 -8.33 -1.21
C LEU A 166 8.66 -8.03 -1.36
N ALA A 167 9.12 -7.65 -2.55
CA ALA A 167 10.50 -7.24 -2.78
C ALA A 167 10.84 -5.95 -2.00
N LEU A 168 9.89 -5.01 -1.90
CA LEU A 168 10.03 -3.78 -1.13
C LEU A 168 10.27 -4.05 0.35
N VAL A 169 9.67 -5.08 0.94
CA VAL A 169 9.94 -5.49 2.33
C VAL A 169 11.45 -5.71 2.53
N SER A 170 12.08 -6.52 1.68
CA SER A 170 13.50 -6.82 1.79
C SER A 170 14.38 -5.59 1.58
N VAL A 171 14.04 -4.76 0.58
CA VAL A 171 14.80 -3.54 0.27
C VAL A 171 14.71 -2.54 1.43
N LEU A 172 13.51 -2.24 1.93
CA LEU A 172 13.32 -1.25 2.97
C LEU A 172 13.98 -1.68 4.29
N HIS A 173 13.89 -2.96 4.66
CA HIS A 173 14.61 -3.46 5.85
C HIS A 173 16.13 -3.36 5.72
N ALA A 174 16.70 -3.70 4.55
CA ALA A 174 18.14 -3.58 4.32
C ALA A 174 18.62 -2.12 4.42
N ARG A 175 17.81 -1.17 3.92
CA ARG A 175 18.10 0.25 4.04
C ARG A 175 18.00 0.76 5.48
N CYS A 176 16.98 0.34 6.23
CA CYS A 176 16.88 0.66 7.66
C CYS A 176 18.10 0.17 8.44
N ALA A 177 18.54 -1.07 8.21
CA ALA A 177 19.73 -1.63 8.88
C ALA A 177 21.02 -0.86 8.53
N SER A 178 21.11 -0.34 7.29
CA SER A 178 22.26 0.45 6.86
C SER A 178 22.32 1.81 7.57
N LEU A 179 21.17 2.47 7.76
CA LEU A 179 21.09 3.75 8.49
C LEU A 179 21.50 3.59 9.96
N GLU A 180 21.06 2.53 10.62
CA GLU A 180 21.45 2.24 12.02
C GLU A 180 22.97 2.03 12.15
N SER A 181 23.58 1.31 11.20
CA SER A 181 25.03 1.10 11.22
C SER A 181 25.85 2.38 11.00
N MET A 182 25.26 3.42 10.40
CA MET A 182 25.88 4.73 10.22
C MET A 182 25.74 5.61 11.46
N GLU A 183 24.68 5.43 12.26
CA GLU A 183 24.51 6.12 13.56
C GLU A 183 25.46 5.58 14.63
N ASP A 184 25.79 4.29 14.57
CA ASP A 184 26.71 3.63 15.52
C ASP A 184 28.21 3.77 15.16
N ALA A 185 28.55 4.49 14.09
CA ALA A 185 29.93 4.72 13.68
C ALA A 185 30.58 5.86 14.52
N PRO A 186 31.76 5.63 15.14
CA PRO A 186 32.39 6.55 16.12
C PRO A 186 32.93 7.86 15.53
#